data_AF-A0A6J7D9I4-F1
#
_entry.id   AF-A0A6J7D9I4-F1
#
_cell.length_a   1.000
_cell.length_b   1.000
_cell.length_c   1.000
_cell.angle_alpha   90.00
_cell.angle_beta   90.00
_cell.angle_gamma   90.00
#
_symmetry.space_group_name_H-M   'P 1'
#
loop_
_entity.id
_entity.type
_entity.pdbx_description
1 polymer ?
#
loop_
_entity_poly.entity_id
_entity_poly.type
_entity_poly.pdbx_seq_one_letter_code
_entity_poly.pdbx_strand_id
1 'polypeptide(L)'
;MKVQYPGIDTAVRADLQNLIPMLHIARTIIPGLDVDETALEVRERLYEELDYEQEADNTRAIARAHRGHPFIVLPEVHGTLCRSHVLVMDYLEGAGHAEIARMDQAVRDRAAEMIFRFYFGSMYRHRAFSGDPHPGNSMLLPDGRMGFVDFGLFKRISAEAAQRELEIHRLGIEDRGDELAAAMEAAGMLAPGAATTPQELLAEFRAYTSWFTTDEVVELDPALATRIVLDLSDPGGSNFHTVRHQRLPPEHLFGRRLEMMTLAVMSGLRARGNWHRIAREWLYGDEPRTELGRAEARYYAQR
;
A
#
# COMPACT_ATOMS: atom_id res chain seq x y z
N MET A 1 -10.37 17.67 -13.29
CA MET A 1 -11.45 17.02 -14.06
C MET A 1 -10.86 15.84 -14.80
N LYS A 2 -11.29 14.62 -14.47
CA LYS A 2 -10.96 13.39 -15.23
C LYS A 2 -12.09 13.16 -16.24
N VAL A 3 -11.73 12.92 -17.50
CA VAL A 3 -12.67 12.63 -18.60
C VAL A 3 -12.21 11.36 -19.28
N GLN A 4 -13.10 10.39 -19.37
CA GLN A 4 -12.81 9.10 -19.99
C GLN A 4 -12.84 9.24 -21.52
N TYR A 5 -11.87 8.63 -22.21
CA TYR A 5 -11.83 8.68 -23.67
C TYR A 5 -13.04 7.95 -24.29
N PRO A 6 -13.69 8.52 -25.32
CA PRO A 6 -14.77 7.84 -26.02
C PRO A 6 -14.31 6.50 -26.60
N GLY A 7 -15.06 5.42 -26.33
CA GLY A 7 -14.76 4.08 -26.84
C GLY A 7 -13.69 3.33 -26.04
N ILE A 8 -13.31 3.80 -24.84
CA ILE A 8 -12.31 3.12 -24.01
C ILE A 8 -12.74 1.70 -23.62
N ASP A 9 -14.02 1.39 -23.49
CA ASP A 9 -14.49 0.03 -23.24
C ASP A 9 -14.11 -0.94 -24.38
N THR A 10 -14.12 -0.44 -25.61
CA THR A 10 -13.71 -1.19 -26.80
C THR A 10 -12.19 -1.31 -26.87
N ALA A 11 -11.47 -0.22 -26.54
CA ALA A 11 -10.01 -0.22 -26.49
C ALA A 11 -9.47 -1.16 -25.40
N VAL A 12 -10.00 -1.08 -24.19
CA VAL A 12 -9.67 -1.96 -23.04
C VAL A 12 -9.95 -3.42 -23.38
N ARG A 13 -11.09 -3.71 -24.03
CA ARG A 13 -11.40 -5.09 -24.47
C ARG A 13 -10.40 -5.58 -25.52
N ALA A 14 -10.01 -4.73 -26.47
CA ALA A 14 -9.01 -5.07 -27.49
C ALA A 14 -7.61 -5.26 -26.86
N ASP A 15 -7.22 -4.40 -25.92
CA ASP A 15 -5.95 -4.50 -25.21
C ASP A 15 -5.88 -5.76 -24.35
N LEU A 16 -6.96 -6.13 -23.66
CA LEU A 16 -7.06 -7.41 -22.94
C LEU A 16 -6.95 -8.61 -23.89
N GLN A 17 -7.61 -8.55 -25.05
CA GLN A 17 -7.52 -9.60 -26.08
C GLN A 17 -6.10 -9.73 -26.64
N ASN A 18 -5.33 -8.64 -26.69
CA ASN A 18 -3.94 -8.63 -27.14
C ASN A 18 -2.95 -9.02 -26.02
N LEU A 19 -3.27 -8.72 -24.77
CA LEU A 19 -2.45 -9.03 -23.60
C LEU A 19 -2.43 -10.52 -23.26
N ILE A 20 -3.56 -11.22 -23.39
CA ILE A 20 -3.65 -12.66 -23.09
C ILE A 20 -2.66 -13.50 -23.92
N PRO A 21 -2.52 -13.33 -25.24
CA PRO A 21 -1.47 -13.98 -26.03
C PRO A 21 -0.05 -13.62 -25.56
N MET A 22 0.20 -12.38 -25.14
CA MET A 22 1.51 -11.95 -24.64
C MET A 22 1.85 -12.60 -23.30
N LEU A 23 0.88 -12.73 -22.39
CA LEU A 23 1.06 -13.43 -21.12
C LEU A 23 1.36 -14.92 -21.33
N HIS A 24 0.75 -15.55 -22.33
CA HIS A 24 1.09 -16.92 -22.72
C HIS A 24 2.54 -17.06 -23.22
N ILE A 25 3.04 -16.08 -23.96
CA ILE A 25 4.46 -16.03 -24.36
C ILE A 25 5.35 -15.79 -23.13
N ALA A 26 4.99 -14.85 -22.26
CA ALA A 26 5.73 -14.53 -21.04
C ALA A 26 5.83 -15.72 -20.08
N ARG A 27 4.80 -16.57 -20.00
CA ARG A 27 4.83 -17.84 -19.24
C ARG A 27 5.94 -18.79 -19.70
N THR A 28 6.33 -18.76 -20.99
CA THR A 28 7.45 -19.58 -21.48
C THR A 28 8.82 -19.07 -21.00
N ILE A 29 8.87 -17.83 -20.52
CA ILE A 29 10.09 -17.14 -20.07
C ILE A 29 10.12 -17.01 -18.53
N ILE A 30 8.95 -16.90 -17.89
CA ILE A 30 8.77 -16.70 -16.45
C ILE A 30 8.11 -17.95 -15.84
N PRO A 31 8.87 -18.88 -15.26
CA PRO A 31 8.33 -20.06 -14.59
C PRO A 31 7.46 -19.64 -13.40
N GLY A 32 6.22 -20.15 -13.33
CA GLY A 32 5.29 -19.89 -12.23
C GLY A 32 4.23 -18.81 -12.49
N LEU A 33 4.24 -18.15 -13.65
CA LEU A 33 3.18 -17.21 -14.04
C LEU A 33 1.87 -17.94 -14.36
N ASP A 34 0.84 -17.75 -13.53
CA ASP A 34 -0.53 -18.15 -13.85
C ASP A 34 -1.18 -17.11 -14.76
N VAL A 35 -1.28 -17.45 -16.05
CA VAL A 35 -1.76 -16.54 -17.09
C VAL A 35 -3.25 -16.21 -16.92
N ASP A 36 -4.05 -17.17 -16.48
CA ASP A 36 -5.50 -16.99 -16.36
C ASP A 36 -5.82 -16.12 -15.15
N GLU A 37 -5.15 -16.34 -14.02
CA GLU A 37 -5.27 -15.50 -12.83
C GLU A 37 -4.75 -14.08 -13.09
N THR A 38 -3.59 -13.94 -13.73
CA THR A 38 -3.03 -12.63 -14.09
C THR A 38 -3.93 -11.87 -15.06
N ALA A 39 -4.48 -12.54 -16.08
CA ALA A 39 -5.39 -11.90 -17.03
C ALA A 39 -6.71 -11.48 -16.37
N LEU A 40 -7.20 -12.26 -15.41
CA LEU A 40 -8.37 -11.92 -14.61
C LEU A 40 -8.11 -10.66 -13.78
N GLU A 41 -6.97 -10.60 -13.09
CA GLU A 41 -6.57 -9.44 -12.28
C GLU A 41 -6.46 -8.18 -13.15
N VAL A 42 -5.75 -8.25 -14.29
CA VAL A 42 -5.59 -7.09 -15.18
C VAL A 42 -6.95 -6.62 -15.71
N ARG A 43 -7.85 -7.55 -16.04
CA ARG A 43 -9.20 -7.22 -16.50
C ARG A 43 -10.00 -6.49 -15.42
N GLU A 44 -10.03 -7.02 -14.20
CA GLU A 44 -10.74 -6.40 -13.08
C GLU A 44 -10.19 -5.01 -12.79
N ARG A 45 -8.86 -4.84 -12.78
CA ARG A 45 -8.19 -3.55 -12.57
C ARG A 45 -8.58 -2.53 -13.65
N LEU A 46 -8.57 -2.95 -14.92
CA LEU A 46 -8.99 -2.08 -16.02
C LEU A 46 -10.45 -1.66 -15.88
N TYR A 47 -11.36 -2.55 -15.49
CA TYR A 47 -12.76 -2.18 -15.27
C TYR A 47 -12.95 -1.27 -14.05
N GLU A 48 -12.22 -1.48 -12.96
CA GLU A 48 -12.21 -0.59 -11.79
C GLU A 48 -11.77 0.83 -12.18
N GLU A 49 -10.83 0.98 -13.11
CA GLU A 49 -10.39 2.30 -13.64
C GLU A 49 -11.44 3.02 -14.50
N LEU A 50 -12.46 2.31 -15.00
CA LEU A 50 -13.54 2.89 -15.82
C LEU A 50 -14.74 3.36 -14.98
N ASP A 51 -14.82 3.00 -13.71
CA ASP A 51 -15.95 3.35 -12.84
C ASP A 51 -15.68 4.63 -12.04
N TYR A 52 -15.94 5.77 -12.67
CA TYR A 52 -15.79 7.09 -12.03
C TYR A 52 -16.85 7.39 -10.97
N GLU A 53 -17.97 6.66 -10.93
CA GLU A 53 -18.96 6.80 -9.87
C GLU A 53 -18.43 6.16 -8.58
N GLN A 54 -17.83 4.98 -8.69
CA GLN A 54 -17.16 4.31 -7.58
C GLN A 54 -15.94 5.12 -7.08
N GLU A 55 -15.10 5.66 -7.98
CA GLU A 55 -13.99 6.54 -7.59
C GLU A 55 -14.50 7.79 -6.85
N ALA A 56 -15.60 8.40 -7.31
CA ALA A 56 -16.22 9.56 -6.65
C ALA A 56 -16.64 9.24 -5.22
N ASP A 57 -17.30 8.10 -4.99
CA ASP A 57 -17.76 7.69 -3.67
C ASP A 57 -16.61 7.32 -2.73
N ASN A 58 -15.58 6.67 -3.25
CA ASN A 58 -14.34 6.38 -2.53
C ASN A 58 -13.67 7.67 -2.08
N THR A 59 -13.49 8.62 -3.01
CA THR A 59 -12.90 9.94 -2.73
C THR A 59 -13.68 10.68 -1.65
N ARG A 60 -15.03 10.70 -1.73
CA ARG A 60 -15.87 11.30 -0.69
C ARG A 60 -15.69 10.63 0.67
N ALA A 61 -15.61 9.29 0.70
CA ALA A 61 -15.46 8.56 1.94
C ALA A 61 -14.14 8.88 2.65
N ILE A 62 -13.02 8.86 1.91
CA ILE A 62 -11.71 9.15 2.47
C ILE A 62 -11.53 10.63 2.83
N ALA A 63 -12.07 11.54 2.00
CA ALA A 63 -12.09 12.98 2.27
C ALA A 63 -12.83 13.32 3.58
N ARG A 64 -13.98 12.66 3.82
CA ARG A 64 -14.71 12.80 5.10
C ARG A 64 -13.90 12.30 6.29
N ALA A 65 -13.21 11.16 6.15
CA ALA A 65 -12.39 10.58 7.23
C ALA A 65 -11.22 11.50 7.65
N HIS A 66 -10.67 12.25 6.70
CA HIS A 66 -9.54 13.17 6.92
C HIS A 66 -9.96 14.66 6.92
N ARG A 67 -11.24 14.97 7.08
CA ARG A 67 -11.70 16.37 7.05
C ARG A 67 -11.06 17.19 8.17
N GLY A 68 -10.28 18.20 7.79
CA GLY A 68 -9.54 19.05 8.72
C GLY A 68 -8.24 18.41 9.23
N HIS A 69 -7.74 17.38 8.57
CA HIS A 69 -6.49 16.73 8.96
C HIS A 69 -5.31 17.71 8.87
N PRO A 70 -4.39 17.71 9.85
CA PRO A 70 -3.33 18.74 9.95
C PRO A 70 -2.35 18.76 8.78
N PHE A 71 -2.18 17.63 8.08
CA PHE A 71 -1.19 17.50 7.00
C PHE A 71 -1.60 16.61 5.83
N ILE A 72 -2.84 16.13 5.79
CA ILE A 72 -3.38 15.31 4.68
C ILE A 72 -4.50 16.10 4.04
N VAL A 73 -4.43 16.27 2.73
CA VAL A 73 -5.42 16.99 1.93
C VAL A 73 -5.95 16.05 0.88
N LEU A 74 -7.27 16.00 0.77
CA LEU A 74 -8.00 15.19 -0.19
C LEU A 74 -8.97 16.13 -0.90
N PRO A 75 -9.15 15.99 -2.22
CA PRO A 75 -10.03 16.87 -2.97
C PRO A 75 -11.49 16.57 -2.61
N GLU A 76 -12.33 17.61 -2.49
CA GLU A 76 -13.77 17.41 -2.41
C GLU A 76 -14.34 17.11 -3.81
N VAL A 77 -15.32 16.20 -3.88
CA VAL A 77 -15.95 15.82 -5.15
C VAL A 77 -17.12 16.74 -5.45
N HIS A 78 -17.10 17.40 -6.61
CA HIS A 78 -18.19 18.24 -7.10
C HIS A 78 -19.26 17.37 -7.78
N GLY A 79 -20.08 16.70 -6.97
CA GLY A 79 -21.03 15.69 -7.44
C GLY A 79 -22.01 16.15 -8.53
N THR A 80 -22.46 17.41 -8.50
CA THR A 80 -23.37 17.97 -9.52
C THR A 80 -22.73 18.05 -10.91
N LEU A 81 -21.39 18.09 -10.98
CA LEU A 81 -20.60 18.14 -12.21
C LEU A 81 -20.10 16.77 -12.66
N CYS A 82 -20.30 15.72 -11.84
CA CYS A 82 -19.89 14.35 -12.19
C CYS A 82 -20.93 13.65 -13.06
N ARG A 83 -20.48 12.77 -13.96
CA ARG A 83 -21.27 11.88 -14.82
C ARG A 83 -20.53 10.54 -14.93
N SER A 84 -21.14 9.52 -15.51
CA SER A 84 -20.54 8.17 -15.59
C SER A 84 -19.15 8.13 -16.28
N HIS A 85 -18.82 9.11 -17.12
CA HIS A 85 -17.52 9.23 -17.80
C HIS A 85 -16.74 10.50 -17.44
N VAL A 86 -17.21 11.26 -16.43
CA VAL A 86 -16.60 12.53 -16.01
C VAL A 86 -16.58 12.64 -14.49
N LEU A 87 -15.38 12.72 -13.90
CA LEU A 87 -15.18 12.99 -12.48
C LEU A 87 -14.61 14.39 -12.26
N VAL A 88 -15.31 15.19 -11.46
CA VAL A 88 -14.93 16.57 -11.12
C VAL A 88 -14.72 16.69 -9.62
N MET A 89 -13.53 17.14 -9.24
CA MET A 89 -13.07 17.29 -7.86
C MET A 89 -12.20 18.55 -7.75
N ASP A 90 -11.92 18.99 -6.53
CA ASP A 90 -10.99 20.10 -6.28
C ASP A 90 -9.66 19.89 -7.01
N TYR A 91 -9.12 20.96 -7.57
CA TYR A 91 -7.76 20.95 -8.11
C TYR A 91 -6.76 21.16 -6.98
N LEU A 92 -5.87 20.19 -6.80
CA LEU A 92 -4.73 20.31 -5.89
C LEU A 92 -3.50 20.72 -6.70
N GLU A 93 -2.87 21.82 -6.30
CA GLU A 93 -1.64 22.33 -6.90
C GLU A 93 -0.48 22.13 -5.92
N GLY A 94 0.54 21.40 -6.35
CA GLY A 94 1.70 21.08 -5.53
C GLY A 94 2.82 20.42 -6.32
N ALA A 95 3.98 20.26 -5.67
CA ALA A 95 5.13 19.59 -6.23
C ALA A 95 4.89 18.08 -6.30
N GLY A 96 5.02 17.50 -7.49
CA GLY A 96 4.90 16.06 -7.68
C GLY A 96 6.11 15.29 -7.13
N HIS A 97 6.02 13.96 -7.08
CA HIS A 97 7.07 13.10 -6.53
C HIS A 97 8.48 13.37 -7.08
N ALA A 98 8.62 13.55 -8.40
CA ALA A 98 9.92 13.83 -9.03
C ALA A 98 10.52 15.20 -8.63
N GLU A 99 9.68 16.17 -8.29
CA GLU A 99 10.12 17.46 -7.77
C GLU A 99 10.51 17.34 -6.30
N ILE A 100 9.69 16.67 -5.48
CA ILE A 100 10.00 16.38 -4.07
C ILE A 100 11.33 15.64 -3.95
N ALA A 101 11.60 14.67 -4.83
CA ALA A 101 12.86 13.91 -4.85
C ALA A 101 14.13 14.78 -5.00
N ARG A 102 14.00 16.01 -5.52
CA ARG A 102 15.09 16.99 -5.70
C ARG A 102 15.17 18.04 -4.59
N MET A 103 14.20 18.06 -3.67
CA MET A 103 14.19 18.98 -2.53
C MET A 103 15.14 18.52 -1.42
N ASP A 104 15.34 19.37 -0.42
CA ASP A 104 16.18 19.07 0.74
C ASP A 104 15.72 17.81 1.48
N GLN A 105 16.68 17.09 2.08
CA GLN A 105 16.43 15.82 2.78
C GLN A 105 15.28 15.92 3.79
N ALA A 106 15.23 17.00 4.58
CA ALA A 106 14.18 17.20 5.58
C ALA A 106 12.77 17.28 4.97
N VAL A 107 12.64 17.85 3.76
CA VAL A 107 11.36 17.92 3.05
C VAL A 107 10.96 16.53 2.53
N ARG A 108 11.92 15.78 1.99
CA ARG A 108 11.70 14.41 1.50
C ARG A 108 11.29 13.46 2.63
N ASP A 109 11.97 13.55 3.76
CA ASP A 109 11.68 12.74 4.96
C ASP A 109 10.28 13.04 5.49
N ARG A 110 9.93 14.34 5.59
CA ARG A 110 8.59 14.77 6.04
C ARG A 110 7.50 14.32 5.08
N ALA A 111 7.71 14.45 3.75
CA ALA A 111 6.77 13.99 2.74
C ALA A 111 6.56 12.47 2.79
N ALA A 112 7.64 11.70 2.92
CA ALA A 112 7.57 10.26 3.07
C ALA A 112 6.86 9.83 4.35
N GLU A 113 7.03 10.53 5.48
CA GLU A 113 6.23 10.28 6.68
C GLU A 113 4.75 10.54 6.46
N MET A 114 4.37 11.62 5.77
CA MET A 114 2.97 11.88 5.43
C MET A 114 2.38 10.79 4.52
N ILE A 115 3.15 10.31 3.53
CA ILE A 115 2.79 9.18 2.66
C ILE A 115 2.60 7.89 3.47
N PHE A 116 3.56 7.57 4.34
CA PHE A 116 3.51 6.39 5.20
C PHE A 116 2.28 6.42 6.11
N ARG A 117 2.04 7.54 6.80
CA ARG A 117 0.87 7.73 7.67
C ARG A 117 -0.45 7.64 6.90
N PHE A 118 -0.52 8.18 5.68
CA PHE A 118 -1.73 8.08 4.88
C PHE A 118 -2.04 6.63 4.49
N TYR A 119 -1.09 5.91 3.89
CA TYR A 119 -1.33 4.56 3.39
C TYR A 119 -1.45 3.54 4.53
N PHE A 120 -0.47 3.48 5.44
CA PHE A 120 -0.50 2.52 6.57
C PHE A 120 -1.53 2.92 7.61
N GLY A 121 -1.52 4.19 8.03
CA GLY A 121 -2.40 4.66 9.09
C GLY A 121 -3.88 4.54 8.72
N SER A 122 -4.26 4.76 7.45
CA SER A 122 -5.66 4.59 7.03
C SER A 122 -6.14 3.14 7.09
N MET A 123 -5.26 2.17 6.79
CA MET A 123 -5.61 0.75 6.91
C MET A 123 -5.97 0.41 8.35
N TYR A 124 -5.15 0.79 9.33
CA TYR A 124 -5.37 0.42 10.73
C TYR A 124 -6.39 1.29 11.46
N ARG A 125 -6.45 2.60 11.17
CA ARG A 125 -7.38 3.54 11.83
C ARG A 125 -8.77 3.52 11.22
N HIS A 126 -8.84 3.61 9.89
CA HIS A 126 -10.11 3.77 9.16
C HIS A 126 -10.65 2.44 8.62
N ARG A 127 -9.83 1.38 8.63
CA ARG A 127 -10.16 0.08 7.99
C ARG A 127 -10.53 0.24 6.52
N ALA A 128 -9.99 1.29 5.91
CA ALA A 128 -10.32 1.75 4.57
C ALA A 128 -9.12 2.51 4.02
N PHE A 129 -8.57 2.06 2.89
CA PHE A 129 -7.29 2.55 2.38
C PHE A 129 -7.26 2.52 0.86
N SER A 130 -6.41 3.36 0.27
CA SER A 130 -6.06 3.27 -1.15
C SER A 130 -5.06 2.13 -1.32
N GLY A 131 -5.43 1.12 -2.11
CA GLY A 131 -4.62 -0.07 -2.38
C GLY A 131 -3.58 0.14 -3.48
N ASP A 132 -3.47 1.35 -4.03
CA ASP A 132 -2.55 1.68 -5.12
C ASP A 132 -1.65 2.87 -4.79
N PRO A 133 -0.70 2.74 -3.84
CA PRO A 133 0.34 3.74 -3.65
C PRO A 133 1.15 3.94 -4.93
N HIS A 134 1.06 5.15 -5.51
CA HIS A 134 1.77 5.49 -6.73
C HIS A 134 2.35 6.92 -6.63
N PRO A 135 3.56 7.17 -7.17
CA PRO A 135 4.17 8.51 -7.13
C PRO A 135 3.28 9.63 -7.68
N GLY A 136 2.44 9.32 -8.69
CA GLY A 136 1.52 10.27 -9.32
C GLY A 136 0.28 10.62 -8.48
N ASN A 137 0.01 9.85 -7.42
CA ASN A 137 -1.21 10.00 -6.60
C ASN A 137 -0.99 10.91 -5.39
N SER A 138 0.19 11.54 -5.29
CA SER A 138 0.59 12.30 -4.12
C SER A 138 1.43 13.52 -4.53
N MET A 139 1.18 14.67 -3.89
CA MET A 139 1.90 15.92 -4.16
C MET A 139 2.06 16.77 -2.90
N LEU A 140 3.18 17.48 -2.79
CA LEU A 140 3.45 18.38 -1.67
C LEU A 140 2.88 19.76 -1.99
N LEU A 141 1.91 20.21 -1.20
CA LEU A 141 1.26 21.49 -1.38
C LEU A 141 2.13 22.65 -0.85
N PRO A 142 1.93 23.89 -1.32
CA PRO A 142 2.72 25.06 -0.90
C PRO A 142 2.70 25.34 0.61
N ASP A 143 1.67 24.89 1.32
CA ASP A 143 1.53 25.04 2.78
C ASP A 143 2.20 23.90 3.58
N GLY A 144 2.89 22.98 2.91
CA GLY A 144 3.63 21.88 3.52
C GLY A 144 2.78 20.65 3.86
N ARG A 145 1.50 20.61 3.46
CA ARG A 145 0.65 19.42 3.57
C ARG A 145 0.80 18.51 2.34
N MET A 146 0.49 17.23 2.49
CA MET A 146 0.41 16.31 1.34
C MET A 146 -1.00 16.20 0.80
N GLY A 147 -1.16 16.49 -0.48
CA GLY A 147 -2.35 16.19 -1.27
C GLY A 147 -2.30 14.76 -1.79
N PHE A 148 -3.41 14.03 -1.65
CA PHE A 148 -3.59 12.71 -2.27
C PHE A 148 -4.78 12.73 -3.22
N VAL A 149 -4.59 12.10 -4.37
CA VAL A 149 -5.59 11.97 -5.43
C VAL A 149 -5.64 10.51 -5.88
N ASP A 150 -6.62 10.19 -6.71
CA ASP A 150 -6.83 8.86 -7.26
C ASP A 150 -7.19 7.79 -6.21
N PHE A 151 -8.50 7.53 -6.11
CA PHE A 151 -9.07 6.55 -5.19
C PHE A 151 -9.87 5.48 -5.94
N GLY A 152 -9.46 5.19 -7.18
CA GLY A 152 -10.07 4.12 -7.98
C GLY A 152 -9.96 2.78 -7.28
N LEU A 153 -8.77 2.45 -6.76
CA LEU A 153 -8.53 1.25 -5.98
C LEU A 153 -8.64 1.51 -4.47
N PHE A 154 -9.85 1.71 -3.97
CA PHE A 154 -10.10 1.83 -2.54
C PHE A 154 -10.64 0.51 -1.98
N LYS A 155 -9.99 0.00 -0.92
CA LYS A 155 -10.38 -1.26 -0.28
C LYS A 155 -10.76 -1.02 1.18
N ARG A 156 -11.61 -1.92 1.70
CA ARG A 156 -12.02 -1.95 3.11
C ARG A 156 -11.64 -3.30 3.69
N ILE A 157 -11.25 -3.30 4.95
CA ILE A 157 -10.96 -4.52 5.71
C ILE A 157 -11.87 -4.60 6.92
N SER A 158 -12.19 -5.82 7.38
CA SER A 158 -12.98 -5.98 8.59
C SER A 158 -12.14 -5.62 9.83
N ALA A 159 -12.80 -5.40 10.97
CA ALA A 159 -12.08 -5.20 12.23
C ALA A 159 -11.24 -6.44 12.59
N GLU A 160 -11.79 -7.63 12.36
CA GLU A 160 -11.12 -8.89 12.65
C GLU A 160 -9.88 -9.06 11.77
N ALA A 161 -9.99 -8.76 10.46
CA ALA A 161 -8.85 -8.82 9.55
C ALA A 161 -7.75 -7.82 9.93
N ALA A 162 -8.11 -6.57 10.23
CA ALA A 162 -7.15 -5.56 10.70
C ALA A 162 -6.45 -6.01 12.00
N GLN A 163 -7.19 -6.59 12.94
CA GLN A 163 -6.63 -7.06 14.21
C GLN A 163 -5.69 -8.25 14.02
N ARG A 164 -5.99 -9.17 13.09
CA ARG A 164 -5.10 -10.28 12.73
C ARG A 164 -3.81 -9.79 12.08
N GLU A 165 -3.88 -8.81 11.19
CA GLU A 165 -2.69 -8.20 10.60
C GLU A 165 -1.78 -7.58 11.67
N LEU A 166 -2.36 -6.83 12.61
CA LEU A 166 -1.62 -6.27 13.74
C LEU A 166 -0.99 -7.36 14.61
N GLU A 167 -1.71 -8.45 14.86
CA GLU A 167 -1.22 -9.59 15.63
C GLU A 167 -0.04 -10.29 14.95
N ILE A 168 -0.15 -10.61 13.66
CA ILE A 168 0.93 -11.22 12.86
C ILE A 168 2.19 -10.36 12.92
N HIS A 169 2.06 -9.05 12.74
CA HIS A 169 3.18 -8.13 12.82
C HIS A 169 3.81 -8.09 14.22
N ARG A 170 3.01 -8.06 15.28
CA ARG A 170 3.51 -8.10 16.68
C ARG A 170 4.29 -9.40 16.94
N LEU A 171 3.73 -10.54 16.56
CA LEU A 171 4.36 -11.85 16.77
C LEU A 171 5.70 -11.95 16.02
N GLY A 172 5.77 -11.42 14.79
CA GLY A 172 7.01 -11.34 14.03
C GLY A 172 8.06 -10.40 14.64
N ILE A 173 7.64 -9.24 15.17
CA ILE A 173 8.52 -8.29 15.87
C ILE A 173 9.03 -8.85 17.20
N GLU A 174 8.19 -9.59 17.93
CA GLU A 174 8.49 -10.17 19.24
C GLU A 174 9.24 -11.51 19.15
N ASP A 175 9.64 -11.96 17.95
CA ASP A 175 10.34 -13.22 17.70
C ASP A 175 9.53 -14.48 18.15
N ARG A 176 8.20 -14.40 18.15
CA ARG A 176 7.29 -15.46 18.61
C ARG A 176 6.93 -16.42 17.49
N GLY A 177 7.92 -17.11 16.94
CA GLY A 177 7.78 -17.90 15.70
C GLY A 177 6.71 -18.98 15.73
N ASP A 178 6.57 -19.73 16.84
CA ASP A 178 5.55 -20.79 16.96
C ASP A 178 4.13 -20.21 16.90
N GLU A 179 3.93 -19.07 17.55
CA GLU A 179 2.65 -18.37 17.59
C GLU A 179 2.36 -17.64 16.28
N LEU A 180 3.39 -17.09 15.64
CA LEU A 180 3.30 -16.54 14.29
C LEU A 180 2.83 -17.61 13.31
N ALA A 181 3.42 -18.82 13.35
CA ALA A 181 3.00 -19.92 12.51
C ALA A 181 1.53 -20.30 12.73
N ALA A 182 1.10 -20.42 13.99
CA ALA A 182 -0.29 -20.71 14.34
C ALA A 182 -1.25 -19.59 13.88
N ALA A 183 -0.86 -18.32 14.03
CA ALA A 183 -1.66 -17.18 13.59
C ALA A 183 -1.78 -17.15 12.06
N MET A 184 -0.70 -17.39 11.33
CA MET A 184 -0.68 -17.48 9.87
C MET A 184 -1.51 -18.67 9.36
N GLU A 185 -1.47 -19.83 10.02
CA GLU A 185 -2.35 -20.97 9.69
C GLU A 185 -3.83 -20.63 9.94
N ALA A 186 -4.16 -20.02 11.09
CA ALA A 186 -5.52 -19.60 11.41
C ALA A 186 -6.05 -18.51 10.46
N ALA A 187 -5.16 -17.67 9.93
CA ALA A 187 -5.43 -16.69 8.90
C ALA A 187 -5.57 -17.31 7.49
N GLY A 188 -5.32 -18.61 7.33
CA GLY A 188 -5.32 -19.28 6.02
C GLY A 188 -4.11 -18.95 5.17
N MET A 189 -3.07 -18.33 5.76
CA MET A 189 -1.82 -17.99 5.07
C MET A 189 -0.90 -19.19 4.90
N LEU A 190 -1.06 -20.22 5.74
CA LEU A 190 -0.32 -21.48 5.67
C LEU A 190 -1.29 -22.64 5.53
N ALA A 191 -0.96 -23.60 4.68
CA ALA A 191 -1.69 -24.87 4.65
C ALA A 191 -1.38 -25.68 5.93
N PRO A 192 -2.35 -26.44 6.48
CA PRO A 192 -2.09 -27.34 7.59
C PRO A 192 -0.93 -28.30 7.27
N GLY A 193 0.10 -28.31 8.11
CA GLY A 193 1.31 -29.12 7.89
C GLY A 193 2.22 -28.62 6.76
N ALA A 194 2.17 -27.33 6.40
CA ALA A 194 3.12 -26.73 5.47
C ALA A 194 4.58 -27.04 5.87
N ALA A 195 5.43 -27.35 4.89
CA ALA A 195 6.85 -27.66 5.11
C ALA A 195 7.65 -26.38 5.35
N THR A 196 7.40 -25.72 6.48
CA THR A 196 8.14 -24.56 6.96
C THR A 196 8.30 -24.60 8.47
N THR A 197 9.39 -24.03 8.97
CA THR A 197 9.68 -23.93 10.39
C THR A 197 9.35 -22.52 10.92
N PRO A 198 9.03 -22.40 12.22
CA PRO A 198 8.90 -21.11 12.90
C PRO A 198 10.06 -20.13 12.63
N GLN A 199 11.29 -20.63 12.57
CA GLN A 199 12.49 -19.83 12.33
C GLN A 199 12.56 -19.32 10.88
N GLU A 200 12.13 -20.12 9.91
CA GLU A 200 12.05 -19.72 8.51
C GLU A 200 10.96 -18.65 8.30
N LEU A 201 9.81 -18.77 8.97
CA LEU A 201 8.75 -17.75 8.95
C LEU A 201 9.23 -16.41 9.53
N LEU A 202 9.93 -16.44 10.66
CA LEU A 202 10.53 -15.24 11.25
C LEU A 202 11.61 -14.63 10.35
N ALA A 203 12.43 -15.45 9.69
CA ALA A 203 13.45 -14.98 8.76
C ALA A 203 12.80 -14.27 7.55
N GLU A 204 11.76 -14.85 6.97
CA GLU A 204 11.00 -14.24 5.89
C GLU A 204 10.33 -12.93 6.34
N PHE A 205 9.66 -12.95 7.51
CA PHE A 205 9.02 -11.77 8.09
C PHE A 205 10.01 -10.61 8.20
N ARG A 206 11.21 -10.86 8.73
CA ARG A 206 12.27 -9.84 8.83
C ARG A 206 12.77 -9.38 7.46
N ALA A 207 13.01 -10.30 6.53
CA ALA A 207 13.49 -9.97 5.20
C ALA A 207 12.56 -8.98 4.49
N TYR A 208 11.26 -9.14 4.70
CA TYR A 208 10.23 -8.30 4.10
C TYR A 208 9.95 -6.99 4.86
N THR A 209 9.83 -7.06 6.18
CA THR A 209 9.26 -5.95 6.98
C THR A 209 10.32 -5.10 7.71
N SER A 210 11.59 -5.51 7.73
CA SER A 210 12.65 -4.89 8.56
C SER A 210 12.77 -3.37 8.42
N TRP A 211 12.42 -2.81 7.26
CA TRP A 211 12.44 -1.37 7.03
C TRP A 211 11.47 -0.59 7.93
N PHE A 212 10.42 -1.22 8.47
CA PHE A 212 9.49 -0.64 9.45
C PHE A 212 9.28 -1.49 10.72
N THR A 213 9.93 -2.65 10.84
CA THR A 213 9.81 -3.51 12.04
C THR A 213 11.06 -3.53 12.92
N THR A 214 12.15 -2.90 12.47
CA THR A 214 13.40 -2.74 13.24
C THR A 214 13.54 -1.32 13.79
N ASP A 215 13.88 -1.13 15.08
CA ASP A 215 14.06 0.18 15.72
C ASP A 215 15.37 0.89 15.29
N GLU A 216 15.48 1.20 14.00
CA GLU A 216 16.64 1.85 13.41
C GLU A 216 16.24 3.00 12.48
N VAL A 217 17.15 3.94 12.27
CA VAL A 217 17.00 4.96 11.22
C VAL A 217 17.44 4.33 9.91
N VAL A 218 16.51 4.19 8.98
CA VAL A 218 16.75 3.57 7.66
C VAL A 218 16.60 4.63 6.58
N GLU A 219 17.57 4.69 5.66
CA GLU A 219 17.38 5.36 4.36
C GLU A 219 16.66 4.37 3.43
N LEU A 220 15.43 4.70 3.05
CA LEU A 220 14.71 3.96 2.03
C LEU A 220 15.21 4.41 0.68
N ASP A 221 15.81 3.52 -0.09
CA ASP A 221 16.27 3.79 -1.45
C ASP A 221 15.82 2.68 -2.42
N PRO A 222 15.88 2.91 -3.75
CA PRO A 222 15.43 1.91 -4.71
C PRO A 222 16.20 0.58 -4.62
N ALA A 223 17.44 0.59 -4.11
CA ALA A 223 18.24 -0.62 -3.97
C ALA A 223 17.75 -1.49 -2.79
N LEU A 224 17.31 -0.89 -1.68
CA LEU A 224 16.63 -1.58 -0.58
C LEU A 224 15.35 -2.26 -1.06
N ALA A 225 14.47 -1.50 -1.75
CA ALA A 225 13.21 -2.06 -2.27
C ALA A 225 13.47 -3.23 -3.24
N THR A 226 14.44 -3.07 -4.14
CA THR A 226 14.86 -4.13 -5.07
C THR A 226 15.38 -5.36 -4.33
N ARG A 227 16.23 -5.18 -3.31
CA ARG A 227 16.77 -6.28 -2.51
C ARG A 227 15.67 -7.08 -1.82
N ILE A 228 14.69 -6.42 -1.21
CA ILE A 228 13.56 -7.09 -0.56
C ILE A 228 12.78 -7.95 -1.58
N VAL A 229 12.53 -7.45 -2.79
CA VAL A 229 11.87 -8.22 -3.85
C VAL A 229 12.69 -9.44 -4.27
N LEU A 230 14.01 -9.25 -4.44
CA LEU A 230 14.91 -10.34 -4.83
C LEU A 230 14.99 -11.42 -3.75
N ASP A 231 15.15 -11.04 -2.49
CA ASP A 231 15.27 -11.97 -1.36
C ASP A 231 14.01 -12.84 -1.18
N LEU A 232 12.83 -12.31 -1.54
CA LEU A 232 11.57 -13.05 -1.50
C LEU A 232 11.34 -13.94 -2.74
N SER A 233 11.99 -13.60 -3.86
CA SER A 233 11.76 -14.25 -5.17
C SER A 233 12.86 -15.22 -5.59
N ASP A 234 14.02 -15.22 -4.92
CA ASP A 234 15.17 -16.06 -5.25
C ASP A 234 14.88 -17.56 -5.00
N PRO A 235 14.77 -18.40 -6.04
CA PRO A 235 14.48 -19.82 -5.88
C PRO A 235 15.53 -20.61 -5.08
N GLY A 236 16.76 -20.10 -5.00
CA GLY A 236 17.85 -20.68 -4.19
C GLY A 236 17.90 -20.16 -2.75
N GLY A 237 17.08 -19.16 -2.41
CA GLY A 237 17.05 -18.52 -1.10
C GLY A 237 16.21 -19.27 -0.07
N SER A 238 16.56 -19.13 1.21
CA SER A 238 15.83 -19.74 2.32
C SER A 238 14.39 -19.22 2.43
N ASN A 239 14.14 -17.96 2.03
CA ASN A 239 12.82 -17.33 2.15
C ASN A 239 11.85 -17.80 1.06
N PHE A 240 12.34 -18.07 -0.16
CA PHE A 240 11.49 -18.52 -1.27
C PHE A 240 10.81 -19.87 -0.97
N HIS A 241 11.52 -20.77 -0.29
CA HIS A 241 10.95 -22.04 0.16
C HIS A 241 9.76 -21.83 1.09
N THR A 242 9.76 -20.80 1.92
CA THR A 242 8.64 -20.48 2.81
C THR A 242 7.50 -19.81 2.05
N VAL A 243 7.83 -18.79 1.25
CA VAL A 243 6.86 -18.02 0.44
C VAL A 243 6.04 -18.94 -0.46
N ARG A 244 6.65 -19.94 -1.12
CA ARG A 244 5.94 -20.86 -2.03
C ARG A 244 4.92 -21.78 -1.35
N HIS A 245 4.98 -21.93 -0.02
CA HIS A 245 4.01 -22.71 0.74
C HIS A 245 2.90 -21.85 1.35
N GLN A 246 3.04 -20.53 1.25
CA GLN A 246 2.00 -19.62 1.69
C GLN A 246 0.89 -19.54 0.64
N ARG A 247 -0.33 -19.36 1.14
CA ARG A 247 -1.43 -18.83 0.35
C ARG A 247 -1.66 -17.42 0.87
N LEU A 248 -1.97 -16.45 0.03
CA LEU A 248 -2.34 -15.12 0.52
C LEU A 248 -3.83 -14.94 0.25
N PRO A 249 -4.69 -15.13 1.27
CA PRO A 249 -6.08 -14.75 1.16
C PRO A 249 -6.19 -13.28 0.72
N PRO A 250 -7.26 -12.91 -0.01
CA PRO A 250 -7.39 -11.57 -0.61
C PRO A 250 -7.12 -10.43 0.37
N GLU A 251 -7.60 -10.53 1.61
CA GLU A 251 -7.39 -9.55 2.67
C GLU A 251 -5.91 -9.30 3.02
N HIS A 252 -5.10 -10.36 3.04
CA HIS A 252 -3.66 -10.31 3.35
C HIS A 252 -2.84 -9.87 2.14
N LEU A 253 -3.29 -10.24 0.93
CA LEU A 253 -2.66 -9.82 -0.31
C LEU A 253 -2.70 -8.29 -0.47
N PHE A 254 -3.80 -7.64 -0.08
CA PHE A 254 -3.89 -6.18 -0.11
C PHE A 254 -2.93 -5.51 0.88
N GLY A 255 -2.78 -6.04 2.09
CA GLY A 255 -1.79 -5.55 3.07
C GLY A 255 -0.37 -5.63 2.52
N ARG A 256 0.03 -6.82 2.05
CA ARG A 256 1.36 -7.06 1.46
C ARG A 256 1.65 -6.11 0.28
N ARG A 257 0.66 -5.93 -0.60
CA ARG A 257 0.77 -5.03 -1.76
C ARG A 257 0.91 -3.58 -1.33
N LEU A 258 0.08 -3.12 -0.39
CA LEU A 258 0.11 -1.76 0.15
C LEU A 258 1.49 -1.43 0.72
N GLU A 259 2.04 -2.33 1.51
CA GLU A 259 3.37 -2.17 2.14
C GLU A 259 4.49 -2.07 1.10
N MET A 260 4.50 -2.96 0.10
CA MET A 260 5.51 -2.96 -0.97
C MET A 260 5.44 -1.70 -1.84
N MET A 261 4.24 -1.31 -2.25
CA MET A 261 4.05 -0.15 -3.10
C MET A 261 4.37 1.15 -2.36
N THR A 262 4.00 1.24 -1.09
CA THR A 262 4.36 2.39 -0.23
C THR A 262 5.88 2.48 -0.05
N LEU A 263 6.56 1.36 0.22
CA LEU A 263 8.02 1.30 0.26
C LEU A 263 8.63 1.80 -1.05
N ALA A 264 8.12 1.38 -2.20
CA ALA A 264 8.62 1.81 -3.51
C ALA A 264 8.48 3.33 -3.72
N VAL A 265 7.31 3.90 -3.38
CA VAL A 265 7.08 5.36 -3.47
C VAL A 265 8.05 6.12 -2.57
N MET A 266 8.19 5.72 -1.32
CA MET A 266 9.08 6.38 -0.35
C MET A 266 10.56 6.21 -0.71
N SER A 267 10.94 5.06 -1.26
CA SER A 267 12.29 4.76 -1.73
C SER A 267 12.72 5.71 -2.86
N GLY A 268 11.78 6.08 -3.74
CA GLY A 268 12.02 7.08 -4.78
C GLY A 268 12.33 8.49 -4.24
N LEU A 269 11.97 8.78 -2.98
CA LEU A 269 12.30 10.03 -2.30
C LEU A 269 13.61 9.96 -1.52
N ARG A 270 14.25 8.78 -1.42
CA ARG A 270 15.46 8.57 -0.61
C ARG A 270 15.26 9.03 0.85
N ALA A 271 14.10 8.70 1.41
CA ALA A 271 13.67 9.19 2.70
C ALA A 271 14.39 8.49 3.86
N ARG A 272 14.75 9.24 4.89
CA ARG A 272 15.41 8.77 6.11
C ARG A 272 14.47 8.91 7.28
N GLY A 273 14.29 7.84 8.03
CA GLY A 273 13.41 7.86 9.18
C GLY A 273 13.52 6.59 10.00
N ASN A 274 13.05 6.67 11.25
CA ASN A 274 12.78 5.49 12.04
C ASN A 274 11.30 5.14 11.88
N TRP A 275 11.02 4.34 10.86
CA TRP A 275 9.66 3.96 10.45
C TRP A 275 9.01 3.04 11.48
N HIS A 276 9.81 2.25 12.20
CA HIS A 276 9.34 1.42 13.30
C HIS A 276 8.67 2.23 14.40
N ARG A 277 9.30 3.31 14.87
CA ARG A 277 8.70 4.18 15.89
C ARG A 277 7.39 4.81 15.46
N ILE A 278 7.22 5.09 14.17
CA ILE A 278 5.94 5.57 13.62
C ILE A 278 4.94 4.42 13.55
N ALA A 279 5.33 3.26 13.03
CA ALA A 279 4.47 2.08 12.91
C ALA A 279 3.94 1.58 14.27
N ARG A 280 4.75 1.69 15.33
CA ARG A 280 4.37 1.34 16.71
C ARG A 280 3.14 2.10 17.23
N GLU A 281 2.86 3.29 16.70
CA GLU A 281 1.65 4.05 17.03
C GLU A 281 0.37 3.26 16.65
N TRP A 282 0.41 2.45 15.60
CA TRP A 282 -0.71 1.58 15.18
C TRP A 282 -0.52 0.15 15.63
N LEU A 283 0.72 -0.36 15.54
CA LEU A 283 1.06 -1.72 15.93
C LEU A 283 0.86 -1.94 17.42
N TYR A 284 1.29 -1.04 18.30
CA TYR A 284 1.23 -1.24 19.75
C TYR A 284 0.37 -0.22 20.48
N GLY A 285 -0.07 0.85 19.79
CA GLY A 285 -0.74 1.97 20.44
C GLY A 285 0.22 2.86 21.23
N ASP A 286 1.50 2.86 20.85
CA ASP A 286 2.51 3.72 21.49
C ASP A 286 2.21 5.21 21.26
N GLU A 287 2.68 6.05 22.18
CA GLU A 287 2.63 7.52 22.04
C GLU A 287 3.48 8.01 20.86
N PRO A 288 2.99 9.00 20.08
CA PRO A 288 3.67 9.48 18.89
C PRO A 288 5.01 10.16 19.18
N ARG A 289 6.03 9.79 18.39
CA ARG A 289 7.40 10.29 18.57
C ARG A 289 7.73 11.50 17.69
N THR A 290 7.08 11.62 16.54
CA THR A 290 7.33 12.71 15.58
C THR A 290 6.39 13.90 15.80
N GLU A 291 6.73 15.05 15.20
CA GLU A 291 5.85 16.22 15.20
C GLU A 291 4.52 15.92 14.48
N LEU A 292 4.58 15.24 13.33
CA LEU A 292 3.41 14.82 12.58
C LEU A 292 2.54 13.86 13.38
N GLY A 293 3.12 12.86 14.05
CA GLY A 293 2.37 11.95 14.91
C GLY A 293 1.66 12.66 16.07
N ARG A 294 2.32 13.63 16.72
CA ARG A 294 1.67 14.44 17.76
C ARG A 294 0.55 15.34 17.20
N ALA A 295 0.70 15.85 15.98
CA ALA A 295 -0.36 16.60 15.32
C ALA A 295 -1.56 15.70 14.97
N GLU A 296 -1.29 14.51 14.43
CA GLU A 296 -2.29 13.50 14.07
C GLU A 296 -3.04 12.98 15.31
N ALA A 297 -2.33 12.65 16.40
CA ALA A 297 -2.96 12.21 17.65
C ALA A 297 -3.89 13.27 18.24
N ARG A 298 -3.47 14.56 18.23
CA ARG A 298 -4.34 15.67 18.65
C ARG A 298 -5.57 15.82 17.76
N TYR A 299 -5.42 15.63 16.46
CA TYR A 299 -6.53 15.67 15.51
C TYR A 299 -7.57 14.58 15.82
N TYR A 300 -7.14 13.34 16.07
CA TYR A 300 -8.06 12.25 16.39
C TYR A 300 -8.66 12.32 17.79
N ALA A 301 -7.94 12.87 18.77
CA ALA A 301 -8.46 13.05 20.13
C ALA A 301 -9.62 14.06 20.23
N GLN A 302 -9.85 14.88 19.21
CA GLN A 302 -10.89 15.91 19.16
C GLN A 302 -12.18 15.45 18.47
N ARG A 303 -12.28 14.18 18.04
CA ARG A 303 -13.39 13.65 17.22
C ARG A 303 -14.23 12.62 17.96
#